data_AF-A0A7J4JAW3-F1
#
_entry.id   AF-A0A7J4JAW3-F1
#
_cell.length_a   1.000
_cell.length_b   1.000
_cell.length_c   1.000
_cell.angle_alpha   90.00
_cell.angle_beta   90.00
_cell.angle_gamma   90.00
#
_symmetry.space_group_name_H-M   'P 1'
#
loop_
_entity.id
_entity.type
_entity.pdbx_description
1 polymer ?
#
loop_
_entity_poly.entity_id
_entity_poly.type
_entity_poly.pdbx_seq_one_letter_code
_entity_poly.pdbx_strand_id
1 'polypeptide(L)' 'MIWNKNLSRDPICGKKQEPGRGIEKEQRWYCSERCLKEFESRKANH' A
#
# COMPACT_ATOMS: atom_id res chain seq x y z
N MET A 1 7.13 22.50 12.69
CA MET A 1 7.50 21.17 13.24
C MET A 1 7.51 20.18 12.08
N ILE A 2 8.68 19.61 11.80
CA ILE A 2 8.93 18.70 10.68
C ILE A 2 8.43 17.31 11.09
N TRP A 3 7.41 16.80 10.40
CA TRP A 3 7.08 15.38 10.44
C TRP A 3 6.86 14.92 9.01
N ASN A 4 7.97 14.68 8.29
CA ASN A 4 7.98 13.76 7.16
C ASN A 4 7.65 12.38 7.72
N LYS A 5 6.34 12.15 7.92
CA LYS A 5 5.78 10.84 8.18
C LYS A 5 6.23 9.99 6.99
N ASN A 6 7.07 8.99 7.23
CA ASN A 6 7.44 8.00 6.23
C ASN A 6 6.14 7.29 5.82
N LEU A 7 5.46 7.85 4.84
CA LEU A 7 4.22 7.30 4.29
C LEU A 7 4.62 6.02 3.57
N SER A 8 4.19 4.87 4.10
CA SER A 8 4.36 3.58 3.42
C SER A 8 3.91 3.73 1.97
N ARG A 9 4.77 3.39 1.01
CA ARG A 9 4.38 3.45 -0.40
C ARG A 9 3.68 2.16 -0.78
N ASP A 10 2.62 2.31 -1.55
CA ASP A 10 1.98 1.19 -2.21
C ASP A 10 3.00 0.50 -3.15
N PRO A 11 3.22 -0.81 -3.03
CA PRO A 11 4.23 -1.54 -3.80
C PRO A 11 3.84 -1.76 -5.27
N ILE A 12 2.57 -1.54 -5.62
CA ILE A 12 2.02 -1.79 -6.95
C ILE A 12 2.10 -0.52 -7.79
N CYS A 13 1.59 0.59 -7.27
CA CYS A 13 1.48 1.85 -7.99
C CYS A 13 2.44 2.94 -7.50
N GLY A 14 3.17 2.72 -6.40
CA GLY A 14 4.12 3.69 -5.84
C GLY A 14 3.47 4.91 -5.20
N LYS A 15 2.14 4.92 -5.02
CA LYS A 15 1.43 6.01 -4.35
C LYS A 15 1.84 6.10 -2.88
N LYS A 16 1.94 7.32 -2.38
CA LYS A 16 2.19 7.58 -0.96
C LYS A 16 0.94 7.21 -0.16
N GLN A 17 1.13 6.55 0.98
CA GLN A 17 0.08 6.36 1.97
C GLN A 17 -0.58 7.69 2.32
N GLU A 18 -1.90 7.71 2.30
CA GLU A 18 -2.68 8.84 2.81
C GLU A 18 -3.29 8.43 4.15
N PRO A 19 -3.03 9.18 5.24
CA PRO A 19 -3.62 8.85 6.53
C PRO A 19 -5.16 8.95 6.44
N GLY A 20 -5.85 7.86 6.78
CA GLY A 20 -7.30 7.76 6.68
C GLY A 20 -7.81 7.23 5.33
N ARG A 21 -6.93 6.83 4.41
CA ARG A 21 -7.28 6.13 3.16
C ARG A 21 -6.37 4.93 2.92
N GLY A 22 -6.88 3.98 2.15
CA GLY A 22 -6.17 2.76 1.77
C GLY A 22 -6.31 1.62 2.77
N ILE A 23 -5.66 0.51 2.46
CA ILE A 23 -5.85 -0.79 3.11
C ILE A 23 -4.49 -1.28 3.56
N GLU A 24 -4.39 -1.70 4.81
CA GLU A 24 -3.19 -2.33 5.33
C GLU A 24 -3.38 -3.85 5.39
N LYS A 25 -2.45 -4.61 4.79
CA LYS A 25 -2.45 -6.07 4.81
C LYS A 25 -1.01 -6.58 4.88
N GLU A 26 -0.74 -7.53 5.76
CA GLU A 26 0.60 -8.10 5.98
C GLU A 26 1.70 -7.03 6.16
N GLN A 27 1.46 -6.04 7.03
CA GLN A 27 2.39 -4.92 7.30
C GLN A 27 2.71 -4.05 6.06
N ARG A 28 1.89 -4.14 5.02
CA ARG A 28 2.03 -3.33 3.81
C ARG A 28 0.77 -2.53 3.54
N TRP A 29 0.96 -1.27 3.17
CA TRP A 29 -0.14 -0.39 2.80
C TRP A 29 -0.39 -0.42 1.29
N TYR A 30 -1.68 -0.41 0.95
CA TYR A 30 -2.17 -0.37 -0.41
C TYR A 30 -3.13 0.81 -0.60
N CYS A 31 -2.99 1.53 -1.72
CA CYS A 31 -3.82 2.71 -1.95
C CYS A 31 -5.28 2.39 -2.22
N SER A 32 -5.57 1.17 -2.67
CA SER A 32 -6.91 0.72 -3.07
C SER A 32 -6.98 -0.80 -3.06
N GLU A 33 -8.20 -1.35 -2.99
CA GLU A 33 -8.46 -2.79 -3.11
C GLU A 33 -7.87 -3.40 -4.39
N ARG A 34 -7.80 -2.61 -5.47
CA ARG A 34 -7.19 -3.05 -6.71
C ARG A 34 -5.70 -3.37 -6.55
N CYS A 35 -4.95 -2.53 -5.83
CA CYS A 35 -3.52 -2.77 -5.58
C CYS A 35 -3.31 -3.96 -4.63
N LEU A 36 -4.20 -4.12 -3.65
CA LEU A 36 -4.22 -5.30 -2.80
C LEU A 36 -4.43 -6.58 -3.63
N LYS A 37 -5.44 -6.60 -4.49
CA LYS A 37 -5.81 -7.75 -5.31
C LYS A 37 -4.72 -8.09 -6.33
N GLU A 38 -4.07 -7.09 -6.92
CA GLU A 38 -2.94 -7.29 -7.82
C GLU A 38 -1.72 -7.85 -7.10
N PHE A 39 -1.45 -7.40 -5.88
CA PHE A 39 -0.42 -7.95 -5.02
C PHE A 39 -0.71 -9.42 -4.65
N GLU A 40 -1.94 -9.73 -4.24
CA GLU A 40 -2.33 -11.11 -3.94
C GLU A 40 -2.29 -12.01 -5.16
N SER A 41 -2.73 -11.50 -6.32
CA SER A 41 -2.63 -12.23 -7.59
C SER A 41 -1.17 -12.54 -7.93
N ARG A 42 -0.24 -11.58 -7.75
CA ARG A 42 1.20 -11.81 -7.92
C ARG A 42 1.75 -12.81 -6.91
N LYS A 43 1.34 -12.73 -5.64
CA LYS A 43 1.77 -13.64 -4.57
C LYS A 43 1.28 -15.07 -4.80
N ALA A 44 0.06 -15.25 -5.32
CA ALA A 44 -0.51 -16.57 -5.59
C ALA A 44 0.11 -17.29 -6.80
N ASN A 45 0.83 -16.56 -7.67
CA ASN A 45 1.52 -17.11 -8.84
C ASN A 45 3.01 -17.40 -8.60
N HIS A 46 3.49 -17.37 -7.35
CA HIS A 46 4.87 -17.67 -6.96
C HIS A 46 4.87 -18.67 -5.79
#